data_AF-A0A162Y446-F1
#
_entry.id   AF-A0A162Y446-F1
#
_cell.length_a   1.000
_cell.length_b   1.000
_cell.length_c   1.000
_cell.angle_alpha   90.00
_cell.angle_beta   90.00
_cell.angle_gamma   90.00
#
_symmetry.space_group_name_H-M   'P 1'
#
loop_
_entity.id
_entity.type
_entity.pdbx_description
1 polymer ?
#
loop_
_entity_poly.entity_id
_entity_poly.type
_entity_poly.pdbx_seq_one_letter_code
_entity_poly.pdbx_strand_id
1 'polypeptide(L)'
;MNINYFGDTEEGEIRGEKITNRWLDVDGSWFEVNNLDCCQRDITKEQLKKIATYSTDSNIDEHLNGINQAFKDNKINSCLRKIHFLAQLIHESGSFQYTEEIGASETDYGGFKGRGLIQLTFKSNYKEYGEFVNEDVTSSQKNKEKLETDPHAAKSGGWYWGQKAKLNDEADENDFIKITYSVNGGYNGYNDRLKWVKKGFKELFDNCSNDSGKNFTYNFSDSKAYNIKKASFGWGLWHDPDLNKSGCTKSKTKAIEGYERFISLHDGEGAPSLTKKWYGYKGSDIRSTVEARLADLKEESQENNDSLENSNSINNNRS
;
A
#
# COMPACT_ATOMS: atom_id res chain seq x y z
N MET A 1 -40.86 23.77 -4.62
CA MET A 1 -41.20 24.31 -3.28
C MET A 1 -40.29 25.49 -3.02
N ASN A 2 -40.87 26.64 -2.66
CA ASN A 2 -40.13 27.85 -2.32
C ASN A 2 -39.31 27.61 -1.06
N ILE A 3 -37.99 27.73 -1.17
CA ILE A 3 -37.08 27.74 -0.03
C ILE A 3 -37.06 29.19 0.48
N ASN A 4 -37.77 29.44 1.59
CA ASN A 4 -37.63 30.71 2.29
C ASN A 4 -36.36 30.63 3.14
N TYR A 5 -35.32 31.31 2.67
CA TYR A 5 -34.09 31.56 3.40
C TYR A 5 -34.34 32.69 4.39
N PHE A 6 -34.27 32.38 5.69
CA PHE A 6 -34.16 33.39 6.75
C PHE A 6 -32.72 33.33 7.27
N GLY A 7 -31.96 34.41 7.06
CA GLY A 7 -30.62 34.59 7.64
C GLY A 7 -30.65 34.54 9.17
N ASP A 8 -29.53 34.39 9.87
CA ASP A 8 -28.42 35.34 9.76
C ASP A 8 -26.99 34.78 9.95
N THR A 9 -26.09 35.47 9.23
CA THR A 9 -24.62 35.53 9.27
C THR A 9 -23.79 34.41 8.63
N GLU A 10 -22.76 34.84 7.88
CA GLU A 10 -21.74 34.01 7.22
C GLU A 10 -20.87 33.19 8.20
N GLU A 11 -21.10 33.26 9.51
CA GLU A 11 -20.33 32.51 10.52
C GLU A 11 -21.26 32.04 11.65
N GLY A 12 -21.69 30.77 11.59
CA GLY A 12 -22.48 30.15 12.65
C GLY A 12 -21.70 30.06 13.97
N GLU A 13 -21.84 31.07 14.82
CA GLU A 13 -21.29 31.09 16.18
C GLU A 13 -22.38 30.78 17.22
N ILE A 14 -22.10 29.81 18.09
CA ILE A 14 -22.85 29.59 19.33
C ILE A 14 -21.87 29.79 20.48
N ARG A 15 -22.14 30.76 21.35
CA ARG A 15 -21.33 31.05 22.56
C ARG A 15 -19.85 31.41 22.29
N GLY A 16 -19.55 32.03 21.15
CA GLY A 16 -18.20 32.52 20.83
C GLY A 16 -17.20 31.43 20.42
N GLU A 17 -17.68 30.21 20.13
CA GLU A 17 -16.90 29.18 19.47
C GLU A 17 -17.39 29.00 18.03
N LYS A 18 -16.44 28.98 17.08
CA LYS A 18 -16.71 28.77 15.65
C LYS A 18 -17.04 27.28 15.44
N ILE A 19 -18.32 26.94 15.28
CA ILE A 19 -18.77 25.56 15.09
C ILE A 19 -18.99 25.31 13.60
N THR A 20 -17.96 24.84 12.91
CA THR A 20 -18.11 24.37 11.53
C THR A 20 -18.87 23.03 11.54
N ASN A 21 -19.99 22.94 10.80
CA ASN A 21 -20.77 21.72 10.47
C ASN A 21 -22.01 21.38 11.30
N ARG A 22 -22.53 22.27 12.16
CA ARG A 22 -23.86 22.13 12.77
C ARG A 22 -24.89 23.03 12.10
N TRP A 23 -26.05 22.45 11.79
CA TRP A 23 -27.14 23.11 11.08
C TRP A 23 -28.46 22.87 11.83
N LEU A 24 -29.40 23.80 11.69
CA LEU A 24 -30.72 23.73 12.32
C LEU A 24 -31.75 23.24 11.28
N ASP A 25 -32.49 22.19 11.59
CA ASP A 25 -33.60 21.70 10.77
C ASP A 25 -34.85 22.58 10.98
N VAL A 26 -35.84 22.47 10.08
CA VAL A 26 -37.09 23.26 10.11
C VAL A 26 -37.94 23.00 11.35
N ASP A 27 -37.73 21.87 12.04
CA ASP A 27 -38.38 21.52 13.29
C ASP A 27 -37.63 22.04 14.54
N GLY A 28 -36.52 22.77 14.35
CA GLY A 28 -35.70 23.32 15.41
C GLY A 28 -34.72 22.31 16.03
N SER A 29 -34.62 21.10 15.47
CA SER A 29 -33.57 20.14 15.86
C SER A 29 -32.22 20.52 15.25
N TRP A 30 -31.14 20.30 16.00
CA TRP A 30 -29.79 20.43 15.47
C TRP A 30 -29.38 19.14 14.79
N PHE A 31 -28.83 19.24 13.58
CA PHE A 31 -28.18 18.14 12.91
C PHE A 31 -26.75 18.52 12.52
N GLU A 32 -25.86 17.53 12.51
CA GLU A 32 -24.51 17.68 12.02
C GLU A 32 -24.47 17.24 10.55
N VAL A 33 -24.01 18.13 9.67
CA VAL A 33 -23.62 17.69 8.32
C VAL A 33 -22.28 17.00 8.49
N ASN A 34 -22.35 15.72 8.81
CA ASN A 34 -21.19 14.86 8.78
C ASN A 34 -20.65 14.89 7.35
N ASN A 35 -19.41 15.36 7.18
CA ASN A 35 -18.63 15.22 5.95
C ASN A 35 -18.27 13.74 5.65
N LEU A 36 -19.04 12.77 6.18
CA LEU A 36 -18.95 11.32 6.00
C LEU A 36 -19.00 10.90 4.51
N ASP A 37 -19.39 11.79 3.61
CA ASP A 37 -19.39 11.57 2.17
C ASP A 37 -18.00 11.75 1.53
N CYS A 38 -17.01 12.34 2.21
CA CYS A 38 -15.70 12.54 1.56
C CYS A 38 -14.94 11.23 1.28
N CYS A 39 -15.25 10.14 1.97
CA CYS A 39 -14.75 8.81 1.61
C CYS A 39 -15.40 8.26 0.33
N GLN A 40 -16.65 8.62 0.02
CA GLN A 40 -17.44 8.03 -1.08
C GLN A 40 -17.41 8.89 -2.36
N ARG A 41 -17.19 10.20 -2.27
CA ARG A 41 -17.03 11.11 -3.43
C ARG A 41 -15.66 11.01 -4.10
N ASP A 42 -15.51 11.62 -5.27
CA ASP A 42 -14.23 11.77 -5.96
C ASP A 42 -13.17 12.48 -5.10
N ILE A 43 -11.92 12.04 -5.16
CA ILE A 43 -10.81 12.75 -4.53
C ILE A 43 -10.57 14.06 -5.28
N THR A 44 -10.32 15.16 -4.55
CA THR A 44 -9.99 16.45 -5.18
C THR A 44 -8.49 16.54 -5.48
N LYS A 45 -8.12 17.48 -6.36
CA LYS A 45 -6.73 17.83 -6.63
C LYS A 45 -5.96 18.16 -5.34
N GLU A 46 -6.56 18.95 -4.47
CA GLU A 46 -5.95 19.42 -3.22
C GLU A 46 -5.67 18.26 -2.26
N GLN A 47 -6.63 17.34 -2.13
CA GLN A 47 -6.47 16.14 -1.32
C GLN A 47 -5.35 15.27 -1.91
N LEU A 48 -5.38 15.02 -3.22
CA LEU A 48 -4.36 14.21 -3.88
C LEU A 48 -2.95 14.82 -3.76
N LYS A 49 -2.82 16.14 -3.88
CA LYS A 49 -1.55 16.88 -3.71
C LYS A 49 -0.97 16.77 -2.30
N LYS A 50 -1.81 16.76 -1.27
CA LYS A 50 -1.36 16.59 0.12
C LYS A 50 -0.92 15.15 0.42
N ILE A 51 -1.43 14.17 -0.32
CA ILE A 51 -1.01 12.77 -0.23
C ILE A 51 0.26 12.55 -1.06
N ALA A 52 0.21 12.79 -2.36
CA ALA A 52 1.30 12.62 -3.32
C ALA A 52 2.22 13.86 -3.35
N THR A 53 2.87 14.17 -2.22
CA THR A 53 3.55 15.47 -2.04
C THR A 53 4.76 15.74 -2.95
N TYR A 54 5.21 14.77 -3.73
CA TYR A 54 6.26 14.97 -4.73
C TYR A 54 5.73 15.08 -6.16
N SER A 55 4.43 14.86 -6.36
CA SER A 55 3.81 15.02 -7.67
C SER A 55 3.67 16.49 -8.03
N THR A 56 3.86 16.81 -9.30
CA THR A 56 3.62 18.16 -9.83
C THR A 56 2.12 18.40 -10.01
N ASP A 57 1.69 19.66 -10.06
CA ASP A 57 0.29 19.97 -10.36
C ASP A 57 -0.12 19.42 -11.73
N SER A 58 0.79 19.44 -12.72
CA SER A 58 0.53 18.90 -14.06
C SER A 58 0.26 17.40 -14.04
N ASN A 59 1.08 16.63 -13.32
CA ASN A 59 0.90 15.18 -13.24
C ASN A 59 -0.38 14.82 -12.47
N ILE A 60 -0.71 15.59 -11.42
CA ILE A 60 -1.98 15.42 -10.71
C ILE A 60 -3.15 15.71 -11.65
N ASP A 61 -3.11 16.83 -12.38
CA ASP A 61 -4.18 17.22 -13.30
C ASP A 61 -4.39 16.18 -14.42
N GLU A 62 -3.29 15.63 -14.94
CA GLU A 62 -3.31 14.59 -15.97
C GLU A 62 -4.03 13.33 -15.49
N HIS A 63 -3.72 12.85 -14.28
CA HIS A 63 -4.19 11.55 -13.80
C HIS A 63 -5.45 11.59 -12.92
N LEU A 64 -5.87 12.76 -12.45
CA LEU A 64 -6.97 12.88 -11.47
C LEU A 64 -8.27 12.25 -11.97
N ASN A 65 -8.64 12.51 -13.22
CA ASN A 65 -9.85 11.98 -13.82
C ASN A 65 -9.79 10.46 -13.97
N GLY A 66 -8.66 9.92 -14.45
CA GLY A 66 -8.47 8.49 -14.57
C GLY A 66 -8.49 7.77 -13.21
N ILE A 67 -7.88 8.37 -12.18
CA ILE A 67 -7.88 7.83 -10.81
C ILE A 67 -9.31 7.79 -10.25
N ASN A 68 -10.07 8.87 -10.37
CA ASN A 68 -11.46 8.90 -9.90
C ASN A 68 -12.35 7.94 -10.68
N GLN A 69 -12.14 7.78 -11.98
CA GLN A 69 -12.85 6.76 -12.76
C GLN A 69 -12.47 5.34 -12.33
N ALA A 70 -11.18 5.10 -12.07
CA ALA A 70 -10.70 3.82 -11.54
C ALA A 70 -11.36 3.48 -10.20
N PHE A 71 -11.61 4.47 -9.34
CA PHE A 71 -12.35 4.27 -8.09
C PHE A 71 -13.77 3.76 -8.33
N LYS A 72 -14.50 4.42 -9.24
CA LYS A 72 -15.89 4.07 -9.57
C LYS A 72 -15.97 2.68 -10.20
N ASP A 73 -15.16 2.43 -11.22
CA ASP A 73 -15.17 1.18 -12.00
C ASP A 73 -14.83 -0.05 -11.14
N ASN A 74 -14.03 0.14 -10.06
CA ASN A 74 -13.50 -0.94 -9.24
C ASN A 74 -13.96 -0.89 -7.77
N LYS A 75 -14.97 -0.08 -7.46
CA LYS A 75 -15.56 0.06 -6.12
C LYS A 75 -14.52 0.41 -5.03
N ILE A 76 -13.54 1.25 -5.36
CA ILE A 76 -12.53 1.77 -4.42
C ILE A 76 -13.14 3.01 -3.73
N ASN A 77 -14.16 2.78 -2.92
CA ASN A 77 -15.08 3.81 -2.44
C ASN A 77 -15.06 4.03 -0.92
N SER A 78 -14.24 3.30 -0.15
CA SER A 78 -13.96 3.63 1.25
C SER A 78 -12.68 4.46 1.35
N CYS A 79 -12.51 5.22 2.44
CA CYS A 79 -11.25 5.95 2.67
C CYS A 79 -10.06 4.99 2.69
N LEU A 80 -10.15 3.85 3.38
CA LEU A 80 -9.06 2.87 3.45
C LEU A 80 -8.72 2.28 2.08
N ARG A 81 -9.72 1.93 1.26
CA ARG A 81 -9.50 1.47 -0.13
C ARG A 81 -8.74 2.51 -0.93
N LYS A 82 -9.16 3.78 -0.89
CA LYS A 82 -8.50 4.89 -1.60
C LYS A 82 -7.06 5.11 -1.10
N ILE A 83 -6.86 5.15 0.21
CA ILE A 83 -5.56 5.37 0.84
C ILE A 83 -4.57 4.30 0.39
N HIS A 84 -4.93 3.03 0.55
CA HIS A 84 -4.05 1.92 0.20
C HIS A 84 -3.77 1.87 -1.28
N PHE A 85 -4.80 2.03 -2.13
CA PHE A 85 -4.61 2.03 -3.58
C PHE A 85 -3.72 3.18 -4.06
N LEU A 86 -3.97 4.41 -3.59
CA LEU A 86 -3.16 5.57 -3.93
C LEU A 86 -1.71 5.37 -3.47
N ALA A 87 -1.47 4.82 -2.29
CA ALA A 87 -0.12 4.56 -1.81
C ALA A 87 0.67 3.61 -2.73
N GLN A 88 0.00 2.61 -3.32
CA GLN A 88 0.64 1.74 -4.31
C GLN A 88 0.93 2.49 -5.61
N LEU A 89 -0.05 3.18 -6.19
CA LEU A 89 0.13 3.96 -7.43
C LEU A 89 1.25 5.00 -7.29
N ILE A 90 1.25 5.78 -6.21
CA ILE A 90 2.27 6.82 -5.96
C ILE A 90 3.66 6.18 -5.91
N HIS A 91 3.81 5.01 -5.29
CA HIS A 91 5.10 4.33 -5.26
C HIS A 91 5.51 3.81 -6.64
N GLU A 92 4.65 3.05 -7.32
CA GLU A 92 4.99 2.38 -8.59
C GLU A 92 5.29 3.37 -9.73
N SER A 93 4.64 4.54 -9.71
CA SER A 93 4.79 5.57 -10.75
C SER A 93 5.78 6.68 -10.41
N GLY A 94 6.48 6.61 -9.26
CA GLY A 94 7.34 7.70 -8.80
C GLY A 94 6.58 9.00 -8.58
N SER A 95 5.46 8.95 -7.85
CA SER A 95 4.53 10.06 -7.63
C SER A 95 3.87 10.59 -8.91
N PHE A 96 3.36 9.67 -9.73
CA PHE A 96 2.70 9.94 -11.00
C PHE A 96 3.62 10.59 -12.04
N GLN A 97 4.93 10.36 -11.94
CA GLN A 97 5.90 10.88 -12.89
C GLN A 97 6.10 9.93 -14.08
N TYR A 98 5.95 8.64 -13.84
CA TYR A 98 6.27 7.60 -14.81
C TYR A 98 5.07 6.69 -15.06
N THR A 99 4.67 6.61 -16.32
CA THR A 99 3.66 5.68 -16.83
C THR A 99 4.28 4.58 -17.68
N GLU A 100 5.61 4.48 -17.68
CA GLU A 100 6.41 3.53 -18.44
C GLU A 100 7.63 3.10 -17.61
N GLU A 101 7.98 1.81 -17.68
CA GLU A 101 9.14 1.24 -16.98
C GLU A 101 10.45 1.87 -17.50
N ILE A 102 11.18 2.54 -16.61
CA ILE A 102 12.46 3.18 -16.94
C ILE A 102 13.52 2.11 -17.18
N GLY A 103 14.22 2.21 -18.31
CA GLY A 103 15.37 1.35 -18.62
C GLY A 103 15.01 0.01 -19.27
N ALA A 104 13.72 -0.24 -19.53
CA ALA A 104 13.26 -1.41 -20.29
C ALA A 104 13.07 -1.06 -21.78
N SER A 105 13.57 -1.94 -22.65
CA SER A 105 13.42 -1.88 -24.11
C SER A 105 12.01 -2.30 -24.56
N GLU A 106 11.57 -1.86 -25.73
CA GLU A 106 10.30 -2.29 -26.36
C GLU A 106 10.23 -3.78 -26.70
N THR A 107 11.35 -4.49 -26.62
CA THR A 107 11.41 -5.95 -26.81
C THR A 107 11.36 -6.72 -25.50
N ASP A 108 11.57 -6.06 -24.35
CA ASP A 108 11.61 -6.71 -23.06
C ASP A 108 10.24 -7.29 -22.70
N TYR A 109 10.26 -8.40 -21.97
CA TYR A 109 9.04 -9.14 -21.60
C TYR A 109 8.17 -9.54 -22.80
N GLY A 110 8.78 -9.76 -23.97
CA GLY A 110 8.06 -10.06 -25.21
C GLY A 110 7.31 -8.84 -25.78
N GLY A 111 7.78 -7.64 -25.43
CA GLY A 111 7.20 -6.35 -25.78
C GLY A 111 6.11 -5.85 -24.85
N PHE A 112 5.96 -6.44 -23.66
CA PHE A 112 4.95 -6.08 -22.66
C PHE A 112 5.61 -5.66 -21.34
N LYS A 113 6.53 -4.69 -21.42
CA LYS A 113 7.16 -4.01 -20.26
C LYS A 113 6.13 -3.27 -19.41
N GLY A 114 6.53 -2.81 -18.22
CA GLY A 114 5.64 -2.07 -17.32
C GLY A 114 5.09 -0.78 -17.97
N ARG A 115 3.76 -0.62 -17.95
CA ARG A 115 3.07 0.63 -18.32
C ARG A 115 1.93 0.98 -17.36
N GLY A 116 1.54 2.24 -17.36
CA GLY A 116 0.54 2.81 -16.49
C GLY A 116 1.04 3.03 -15.07
N LEU A 117 0.19 3.61 -14.23
CA LEU A 117 0.57 4.05 -12.88
C LEU A 117 0.86 2.88 -11.92
N ILE A 118 0.38 1.67 -12.23
CA ILE A 118 0.66 0.44 -11.46
C ILE A 118 1.79 -0.41 -12.08
N GLN A 119 2.38 0.03 -13.20
CA GLN A 119 3.38 -0.73 -13.96
C GLN A 119 2.88 -2.13 -14.37
N LEU A 120 1.79 -2.18 -15.15
CA LEU A 120 1.23 -3.43 -15.65
C LEU A 120 2.22 -4.09 -16.64
N THR A 121 2.66 -5.30 -16.35
CA THR A 121 3.67 -6.05 -17.14
C THR A 121 3.11 -7.39 -17.63
N PHE A 122 3.72 -7.96 -18.67
CA PHE A 122 3.40 -9.25 -19.31
C PHE A 122 2.14 -9.26 -20.18
N LYS A 123 2.23 -9.99 -21.31
CA LYS A 123 1.17 -10.13 -22.31
C LYS A 123 -0.18 -10.57 -21.73
N SER A 124 -0.18 -11.50 -20.77
CA SER A 124 -1.43 -11.99 -20.17
C SER A 124 -2.19 -10.87 -19.46
N ASN A 125 -1.49 -10.01 -18.71
CA ASN A 125 -2.14 -8.91 -17.99
C ASN A 125 -2.68 -7.85 -18.95
N TYR A 126 -1.92 -7.49 -19.99
CA TYR A 126 -2.42 -6.59 -21.04
C TYR A 126 -3.66 -7.15 -21.73
N LYS A 127 -3.66 -8.46 -22.03
CA LYS A 127 -4.80 -9.11 -22.68
C LYS A 127 -6.04 -9.07 -21.79
N GLU A 128 -5.93 -9.49 -20.54
CA GLU A 128 -7.06 -9.49 -19.60
C GLU A 128 -7.56 -8.07 -19.31
N TYR A 129 -6.67 -7.07 -19.25
CA TYR A 129 -7.06 -5.66 -19.13
C TYR A 129 -7.80 -5.17 -20.38
N GLY A 130 -7.29 -5.47 -21.58
CA GLY A 130 -7.94 -5.13 -22.85
C GLY A 130 -9.32 -5.75 -22.98
N GLU A 131 -9.49 -7.00 -22.53
CA GLU A 131 -10.80 -7.66 -22.43
C GLU A 131 -11.73 -6.92 -21.46
N PHE A 132 -11.23 -6.46 -20.31
CA PHE A 132 -12.01 -5.70 -19.34
C PHE A 132 -12.49 -4.34 -19.87
N VAL A 133 -11.64 -3.60 -20.59
CA VAL A 133 -12.01 -2.31 -21.18
C VAL A 133 -12.65 -2.43 -22.57
N ASN A 134 -12.77 -3.64 -23.10
CA ASN A 134 -13.23 -3.93 -24.46
C ASN A 134 -12.47 -3.13 -25.53
N GLU A 135 -11.14 -3.08 -25.39
CA GLU A 135 -10.25 -2.35 -26.29
C GLU A 135 -8.94 -3.11 -26.52
N ASP A 136 -8.43 -3.06 -27.75
CA ASP A 136 -7.13 -3.65 -28.05
C ASP A 136 -5.99 -2.78 -27.52
N VAL A 137 -5.26 -3.37 -26.58
CA VAL A 137 -4.04 -2.82 -25.96
C VAL A 137 -2.82 -3.71 -26.19
N THR A 138 -2.86 -4.61 -27.18
CA THR A 138 -1.85 -5.68 -27.33
C THR A 138 -1.24 -5.80 -28.73
N SER A 139 -2.02 -5.59 -29.79
CA SER A 139 -1.63 -6.08 -31.13
C SER A 139 -0.50 -5.31 -31.80
N SER A 140 -0.27 -4.06 -31.38
CA SER A 140 0.74 -3.17 -31.94
C SER A 140 1.41 -2.36 -30.85
N GLN A 141 2.55 -1.75 -31.16
CA GLN A 141 3.25 -0.85 -30.26
C GLN A 141 2.34 0.30 -29.79
N LYS A 142 1.69 0.98 -30.74
CA LYS A 142 0.70 2.03 -30.49
C LYS A 142 -0.44 1.58 -29.57
N ASN A 143 -0.89 0.32 -29.67
CA ASN A 143 -1.95 -0.19 -28.80
C ASN A 143 -1.46 -0.43 -27.36
N LYS A 144 -0.21 -0.88 -27.18
CA LYS A 144 0.37 -1.05 -25.85
C LYS A 144 0.64 0.29 -25.17
N GLU A 145 1.11 1.29 -25.93
CA GLU A 145 1.37 2.66 -25.48
C GLU A 145 0.12 3.39 -24.98
N LYS A 146 -1.09 2.91 -25.30
CA LYS A 146 -2.33 3.42 -24.69
C LYS A 146 -2.25 3.40 -23.16
N LEU A 147 -1.62 2.39 -22.56
CA LEU A 147 -1.46 2.30 -21.10
C LEU A 147 -0.55 3.38 -20.50
N GLU A 148 0.23 4.10 -21.32
CA GLU A 148 1.11 5.18 -20.85
C GLU A 148 0.35 6.50 -20.65
N THR A 149 -0.90 6.58 -21.12
CA THR A 149 -1.71 7.81 -21.09
C THR A 149 -3.05 7.58 -20.42
N ASP A 150 -3.60 8.63 -19.83
CA ASP A 150 -4.93 8.59 -19.24
C ASP A 150 -6.02 8.50 -20.34
N PRO A 151 -7.09 7.72 -20.11
CA PRO A 151 -7.47 7.14 -18.83
C PRO A 151 -6.81 5.77 -18.52
N HIS A 152 -6.11 5.12 -19.46
CA HIS A 152 -5.63 3.76 -19.26
C HIS A 152 -4.47 3.65 -18.26
N ALA A 153 -3.66 4.69 -18.11
CA ALA A 153 -2.59 4.73 -17.13
C ALA A 153 -3.13 4.53 -15.70
N ALA A 154 -4.20 5.24 -15.33
CA ALA A 154 -4.88 5.03 -14.05
C ALA A 154 -5.84 3.82 -14.03
N LYS A 155 -6.64 3.61 -15.09
CA LYS A 155 -7.64 2.52 -15.15
C LYS A 155 -7.02 1.13 -15.08
N SER A 156 -5.86 0.91 -15.69
CA SER A 156 -5.13 -0.36 -15.58
C SER A 156 -4.76 -0.68 -14.12
N GLY A 157 -4.39 0.35 -13.35
CA GLY A 157 -4.21 0.25 -11.90
C GLY A 157 -5.48 -0.16 -11.16
N GLY A 158 -6.59 0.53 -11.42
CA GLY A 158 -7.89 0.18 -10.83
C GLY A 158 -8.32 -1.25 -11.14
N TRP A 159 -8.20 -1.67 -12.40
CA TRP A 159 -8.51 -3.03 -12.83
C TRP A 159 -7.63 -4.06 -12.12
N TYR A 160 -6.32 -3.84 -12.08
CA TYR A 160 -5.41 -4.75 -11.39
C TYR A 160 -5.82 -4.88 -9.92
N TRP A 161 -6.06 -3.76 -9.24
CA TRP A 161 -6.47 -3.71 -7.85
C TRP A 161 -7.79 -4.45 -7.58
N GLY A 162 -8.86 -4.08 -8.29
CA GLY A 162 -10.22 -4.54 -8.02
C GLY A 162 -10.55 -5.91 -8.60
N GLN A 163 -10.00 -6.24 -9.77
CA GLN A 163 -10.38 -7.44 -10.52
C GLN A 163 -9.32 -8.53 -10.44
N LYS A 164 -8.05 -8.17 -10.68
CA LYS A 164 -6.96 -9.16 -10.78
C LYS A 164 -6.45 -9.60 -9.40
N ALA A 165 -6.09 -8.64 -8.56
CA ALA A 165 -5.54 -8.86 -7.23
C ALA A 165 -6.61 -8.88 -6.13
N LYS A 166 -7.79 -8.28 -6.38
CA LYS A 166 -8.98 -8.25 -5.50
C LYS A 166 -8.69 -7.70 -4.11
N LEU A 167 -8.05 -6.53 -4.02
CA LEU A 167 -7.47 -5.99 -2.78
C LEU A 167 -8.41 -5.09 -1.95
N ASN A 168 -9.67 -4.98 -2.34
CA ASN A 168 -10.63 -4.16 -1.59
C ASN A 168 -10.86 -4.68 -0.17
N ASP A 169 -10.96 -6.00 0.01
CA ASP A 169 -11.22 -6.63 1.30
C ASP A 169 -10.02 -6.45 2.24
N GLU A 170 -8.80 -6.68 1.76
CA GLU A 170 -7.58 -6.37 2.52
C GLU A 170 -7.49 -4.89 2.90
N ALA A 171 -7.92 -3.98 2.01
CA ALA A 171 -7.87 -2.56 2.32
C ALA A 171 -8.89 -2.17 3.40
N ASP A 172 -10.11 -2.71 3.37
CA ASP A 172 -11.09 -2.47 4.43
C ASP A 172 -10.66 -3.05 5.79
N GLU A 173 -9.97 -4.20 5.76
CA GLU A 173 -9.34 -4.76 6.95
C GLU A 173 -8.12 -3.94 7.42
N ASN A 174 -7.63 -3.02 6.58
CA ASN A 174 -6.42 -2.23 6.77
C ASN A 174 -5.13 -3.07 6.77
N ASP A 175 -5.07 -4.13 5.96
CA ASP A 175 -3.94 -5.04 5.83
C ASP A 175 -2.90 -4.56 4.81
N PHE A 176 -2.20 -3.48 5.16
CA PHE A 176 -1.15 -2.87 4.33
C PHE A 176 -0.05 -3.84 3.90
N ILE A 177 0.33 -4.76 4.80
CA ILE A 177 1.41 -5.71 4.57
C ILE A 177 1.01 -6.69 3.46
N LYS A 178 -0.21 -7.26 3.54
CA LYS A 178 -0.73 -8.15 2.50
C LYS A 178 -0.89 -7.43 1.17
N ILE A 179 -1.37 -6.19 1.17
CA ILE A 179 -1.52 -5.37 -0.04
C ILE A 179 -0.17 -5.16 -0.71
N THR A 180 0.84 -4.73 0.04
CA THR A 180 2.20 -4.51 -0.49
C THR A 180 2.79 -5.80 -1.06
N TYR A 181 2.63 -6.92 -0.35
CA TYR A 181 3.06 -8.23 -0.84
C TYR A 181 2.32 -8.66 -2.12
N SER A 182 1.00 -8.41 -2.22
CA SER A 182 0.22 -8.75 -3.42
C SER A 182 0.68 -7.99 -4.65
N VAL A 183 0.93 -6.68 -4.51
CA VAL A 183 1.32 -5.80 -5.62
C VAL A 183 2.76 -6.08 -6.06
N ASN A 184 3.69 -6.15 -5.12
CA ASN A 184 5.12 -6.25 -5.44
C ASN A 184 5.64 -7.70 -5.51
N GLY A 185 4.93 -8.66 -4.93
CA GLY A 185 5.41 -10.04 -4.73
C GLY A 185 6.46 -10.20 -3.61
N GLY A 186 6.72 -9.12 -2.87
CA GLY A 186 7.71 -8.96 -1.80
C GLY A 186 7.49 -7.64 -1.06
N TYR A 187 8.52 -7.08 -0.44
CA TYR A 187 8.40 -5.84 0.36
C TYR A 187 9.31 -4.72 -0.13
N ASN A 188 9.64 -4.69 -1.43
CA ASN A 188 10.34 -3.56 -2.01
C ASN A 188 9.45 -2.31 -1.92
N GLY A 189 10.05 -1.20 -1.51
CA GLY A 189 9.33 0.06 -1.34
C GLY A 189 8.37 0.14 -0.15
N TYR A 190 8.34 -0.86 0.74
CA TYR A 190 7.40 -0.92 1.87
C TYR A 190 7.34 0.39 2.67
N ASN A 191 8.50 0.95 3.06
CA ASN A 191 8.56 2.18 3.84
C ASN A 191 8.04 3.40 3.08
N ASP A 192 8.26 3.46 1.76
CA ASP A 192 7.79 4.56 0.94
C ASP A 192 6.26 4.48 0.74
N ARG A 193 5.74 3.29 0.46
CA ARG A 193 4.29 3.03 0.45
C ARG A 193 3.65 3.39 1.81
N LEU A 194 4.28 3.01 2.93
CA LEU A 194 3.79 3.31 4.28
C LEU A 194 3.74 4.82 4.53
N LYS A 195 4.69 5.58 4.01
CA LYS A 195 4.67 7.05 4.08
C LYS A 195 3.45 7.62 3.36
N TRP A 196 3.10 7.10 2.19
CA TRP A 196 1.90 7.53 1.46
C TRP A 196 0.61 7.15 2.17
N VAL A 197 0.57 5.95 2.76
CA VAL A 197 -0.54 5.53 3.64
C VAL A 197 -0.71 6.50 4.79
N LYS A 198 0.36 6.87 5.52
CA LYS A 198 0.29 7.83 6.63
C LYS A 198 -0.29 9.18 6.21
N LYS A 199 0.10 9.68 5.03
CA LYS A 199 -0.45 10.93 4.48
C LYS A 199 -1.93 10.79 4.09
N GLY A 200 -2.29 9.65 3.50
CA GLY A 200 -3.67 9.32 3.19
C GLY A 200 -4.57 9.21 4.42
N PHE A 201 -4.08 8.61 5.51
CA PHE A 201 -4.78 8.60 6.80
C PHE A 201 -5.05 10.03 7.28
N LYS A 202 -4.03 10.88 7.30
CA LYS A 202 -4.17 12.27 7.72
C LYS A 202 -5.15 13.07 6.85
N GLU A 203 -5.13 12.87 5.53
CA GLU A 203 -5.94 13.70 4.62
C GLU A 203 -7.36 13.17 4.42
N LEU A 204 -7.53 11.86 4.35
CA LEU A 204 -8.80 11.22 4.06
C LEU A 204 -9.41 10.62 5.32
N PHE A 205 -8.70 9.74 6.03
CA PHE A 205 -9.30 9.00 7.14
C PHE A 205 -9.65 9.93 8.32
N ASP A 206 -8.70 10.69 8.83
CA ASP A 206 -8.88 11.56 10.00
C ASP A 206 -9.90 12.70 9.75
N ASN A 207 -10.06 13.12 8.49
CA ASN A 207 -10.97 14.20 8.12
C ASN A 207 -12.36 13.71 7.68
N CYS A 208 -12.49 12.45 7.25
CA CYS A 208 -13.73 11.92 6.66
C CYS A 208 -14.36 10.77 7.44
N SER A 209 -13.62 10.15 8.37
CA SER A 209 -14.05 8.99 9.14
C SER A 209 -14.20 9.31 10.61
N ASN A 210 -15.22 8.72 11.25
CA ASN A 210 -15.40 8.75 12.70
C ASN A 210 -14.85 7.47 13.38
N ASP A 211 -14.27 6.55 12.61
CA ASP A 211 -13.65 5.33 13.13
C ASP A 211 -12.27 5.62 13.71
N SER A 212 -12.12 5.49 15.03
CA SER A 212 -10.84 5.66 15.74
C SER A 212 -10.07 4.35 15.96
N GLY A 213 -10.62 3.20 15.54
CA GLY A 213 -10.04 1.88 15.77
C GLY A 213 -8.96 1.50 14.75
N LYS A 214 -8.93 2.17 13.60
CA LYS A 214 -7.91 1.94 12.54
C LYS A 214 -6.83 3.01 12.60
N ASN A 215 -5.58 2.58 12.41
CA ASN A 215 -4.41 3.46 12.36
C ASN A 215 -3.40 2.94 11.32
N PHE A 216 -2.27 3.63 11.16
CA PHE A 216 -1.22 3.27 10.20
C PHE A 216 -0.07 2.44 10.81
N THR A 217 -0.33 1.75 11.93
CA THR A 217 0.60 0.80 12.55
C THR A 217 0.20 -0.61 12.15
N TYR A 218 1.16 -1.37 11.63
CA TYR A 218 0.92 -2.69 11.06
C TYR A 218 1.84 -3.71 11.71
N ASN A 219 1.25 -4.69 12.40
CA ASN A 219 1.96 -5.84 12.92
C ASN A 219 1.91 -6.97 11.87
N PHE A 220 3.02 -7.70 11.73
CA PHE A 220 3.07 -8.78 10.76
C PHE A 220 2.10 -9.91 11.13
N SER A 221 2.02 -10.28 12.41
CA SER A 221 1.08 -11.29 12.95
C SER A 221 -0.39 -11.06 12.59
N ASP A 222 -0.80 -9.80 12.43
CA ASP A 222 -2.19 -9.43 12.17
C ASP A 222 -2.53 -9.47 10.67
N SER A 223 -1.50 -9.56 9.81
CA SER A 223 -1.66 -9.59 8.36
C SER A 223 -1.99 -10.98 7.86
N LYS A 224 -2.85 -11.07 6.84
CA LYS A 224 -3.04 -12.30 6.05
C LYS A 224 -1.74 -12.81 5.43
N ALA A 225 -0.75 -11.93 5.19
CA ALA A 225 0.57 -12.31 4.72
C ALA A 225 1.33 -13.20 5.72
N TYR A 226 1.03 -13.11 7.02
CA TYR A 226 1.59 -13.97 8.08
C TYR A 226 1.34 -15.46 7.83
N ASN A 227 0.25 -15.79 7.13
CA ASN A 227 -0.13 -17.16 6.82
C ASN A 227 0.31 -17.59 5.43
N ILE A 228 1.18 -16.81 4.77
CA ILE A 228 1.73 -17.14 3.45
C ILE A 228 3.21 -17.45 3.63
N LYS A 229 3.59 -18.71 3.40
CA LYS A 229 4.97 -19.21 3.54
C LYS A 229 5.99 -18.32 2.81
N LYS A 230 5.72 -18.01 1.55
CA LYS A 230 6.59 -17.13 0.74
C LYS A 230 6.68 -15.70 1.31
N ALA A 231 5.56 -15.15 1.77
CA ALA A 231 5.53 -13.80 2.34
C ALA A 231 6.24 -13.72 3.70
N SER A 232 6.15 -14.78 4.52
CA SER A 232 6.88 -14.89 5.79
C SER A 232 8.38 -14.97 5.58
N PHE A 233 8.83 -15.80 4.62
CA PHE A 233 10.23 -15.81 4.21
C PHE A 233 10.70 -14.44 3.71
N GLY A 234 9.90 -13.78 2.86
CA GLY A 234 10.17 -12.43 2.39
C GLY A 234 10.24 -11.40 3.52
N TRP A 235 9.41 -11.53 4.55
CA TRP A 235 9.38 -10.60 5.68
C TRP A 235 10.69 -10.68 6.46
N GLY A 236 11.16 -11.91 6.70
CA GLY A 236 12.48 -12.21 7.23
C GLY A 236 13.58 -11.52 6.43
N LEU A 237 13.69 -11.86 5.15
CA LEU A 237 14.75 -11.36 4.26
C LEU A 237 14.82 -9.83 4.15
N TRP A 238 13.68 -9.13 4.10
CA TRP A 238 13.66 -7.67 3.93
C TRP A 238 14.03 -6.91 5.20
N HIS A 239 13.72 -7.47 6.37
CA HIS A 239 14.05 -6.87 7.66
C HIS A 239 15.41 -7.30 8.22
N ASP A 240 16.00 -8.38 7.69
CA ASP A 240 17.30 -8.91 8.11
C ASP A 240 18.41 -7.84 7.94
N PRO A 241 19.08 -7.42 9.04
CA PRO A 241 20.09 -6.36 9.02
C PRO A 241 21.34 -6.70 8.22
N ASP A 242 21.68 -7.98 8.06
CA ASP A 242 22.91 -8.38 7.36
C ASP A 242 22.68 -8.62 5.86
N LEU A 243 21.44 -8.47 5.39
CA LEU A 243 21.07 -8.66 3.99
C LEU A 243 20.79 -7.32 3.30
N ASN A 244 21.20 -7.23 2.05
CA ASN A 244 21.07 -6.01 1.22
C ASN A 244 19.69 -5.81 0.59
N LYS A 245 18.65 -6.54 1.02
CA LYS A 245 17.27 -6.31 0.54
C LYS A 245 16.79 -4.93 0.97
N SER A 246 16.35 -4.11 0.02
CA SER A 246 15.91 -2.74 0.27
C SER A 246 14.37 -2.64 0.34
N GLY A 247 13.88 -1.56 0.94
CA GLY A 247 12.44 -1.23 1.00
C GLY A 247 11.85 -1.26 2.40
N CYS A 248 12.42 -2.04 3.33
CA CYS A 248 12.02 -2.08 4.74
C CYS A 248 13.12 -1.50 5.63
N THR A 249 12.74 -0.91 6.76
CA THR A 249 13.71 -0.56 7.81
C THR A 249 14.21 -1.85 8.45
N LYS A 250 15.53 -2.01 8.55
CA LYS A 250 16.14 -3.20 9.14
C LYS A 250 15.74 -3.34 10.61
N SER A 251 15.37 -4.55 10.98
CA SER A 251 14.85 -4.87 12.31
C SER A 251 15.01 -6.35 12.57
N LYS A 252 16.02 -6.69 13.37
CA LYS A 252 16.32 -8.04 13.82
C LYS A 252 15.10 -8.78 14.36
N THR A 253 14.31 -8.15 15.23
CA THR A 253 13.08 -8.74 15.78
C THR A 253 12.07 -9.12 14.69
N LYS A 254 11.90 -8.27 13.67
CA LYS A 254 10.97 -8.54 12.56
C LYS A 254 11.52 -9.61 11.60
N ALA A 255 12.84 -9.64 11.42
CA ALA A 255 13.50 -10.66 10.64
C ALA A 255 13.26 -12.04 11.26
N ILE A 256 13.51 -12.16 12.57
CA ILE A 256 13.26 -13.38 13.35
C ILE A 256 11.78 -13.78 13.27
N GLU A 257 10.84 -12.85 13.50
CA GLU A 257 9.39 -13.10 13.41
C GLU A 257 9.00 -13.72 12.04
N GLY A 258 9.51 -13.17 10.94
CA GLY A 258 9.23 -13.67 9.59
C GLY A 258 9.82 -15.06 9.34
N TYR A 259 11.07 -15.28 9.75
CA TYR A 259 11.75 -16.55 9.60
C TYR A 259 11.15 -17.67 10.46
N GLU A 260 10.85 -17.40 11.73
CA GLU A 260 10.17 -18.37 12.61
C GLU A 260 8.80 -18.73 12.07
N ARG A 261 8.04 -17.74 11.58
CA ARG A 261 6.75 -18.01 10.95
C ARG A 261 6.89 -18.85 9.69
N PHE A 262 7.90 -18.61 8.87
CA PHE A 262 8.19 -19.46 7.72
C PHE A 262 8.43 -20.92 8.14
N ILE A 263 9.25 -21.18 9.16
CA ILE A 263 9.53 -22.54 9.65
C ILE A 263 8.24 -23.21 10.14
N SER A 264 7.45 -22.51 10.96
CA SER A 264 6.16 -23.00 11.45
C SER A 264 5.20 -23.42 10.33
N LEU A 265 5.07 -22.61 9.27
CA LEU A 265 4.25 -22.94 8.11
C LEU A 265 4.86 -24.06 7.25
N HIS A 266 6.18 -24.12 7.16
CA HIS A 266 6.89 -25.15 6.40
C HIS A 266 6.68 -26.53 7.01
N ASP A 267 6.74 -26.63 8.34
CA ASP A 267 6.55 -27.88 9.07
C ASP A 267 5.09 -28.37 9.03
N GLY A 268 4.12 -27.45 8.99
CA GLY A 268 2.69 -27.79 8.95
C GLY A 268 2.11 -28.13 7.57
N GLU A 269 2.66 -27.56 6.49
CA GLU A 269 2.06 -27.66 5.13
C GLU A 269 2.91 -28.45 4.11
N GLY A 270 4.01 -29.06 4.54
CA GLY A 270 4.97 -29.75 3.66
C GLY A 270 5.87 -28.80 2.86
N ALA A 271 6.96 -29.33 2.29
CA ALA A 271 7.96 -28.53 1.59
C ALA A 271 7.40 -27.83 0.34
N PRO A 272 7.79 -26.57 0.02
CA PRO A 272 7.48 -25.97 -1.27
C PRO A 272 8.09 -26.80 -2.40
N SER A 273 7.49 -26.72 -3.60
CA SER A 273 8.04 -27.38 -4.79
C SER A 273 9.52 -27.05 -4.97
N LEU A 274 10.35 -28.11 -4.93
CA LEU A 274 11.82 -28.02 -4.83
C LEU A 274 12.47 -27.24 -5.99
N THR A 275 11.77 -27.10 -7.13
CA THR A 275 12.30 -26.49 -8.35
C THR A 275 12.00 -24.99 -8.47
N LYS A 276 11.09 -24.42 -7.66
CA LYS A 276 10.68 -23.01 -7.77
C LYS A 276 11.62 -22.12 -6.98
N LYS A 277 12.15 -21.05 -7.61
CA LYS A 277 12.96 -20.05 -6.92
C LYS A 277 12.09 -19.00 -6.22
N TRP A 278 12.40 -18.67 -4.96
CA TRP A 278 11.82 -17.53 -4.24
C TRP A 278 12.91 -16.52 -3.91
N TYR A 279 12.76 -15.28 -4.37
CA TYR A 279 13.68 -14.17 -4.07
C TYR A 279 15.15 -14.39 -4.43
N GLY A 280 15.43 -15.35 -5.32
CA GLY A 280 16.77 -15.76 -5.73
C GLY A 280 17.19 -17.13 -5.19
N TYR A 281 16.53 -17.63 -4.14
CA TYR A 281 16.83 -18.90 -3.47
C TYR A 281 16.09 -20.05 -4.14
N LYS A 282 16.78 -21.17 -4.38
CA LYS A 282 16.14 -22.41 -4.86
C LYS A 282 15.27 -22.98 -3.76
N GLY A 283 14.10 -23.51 -4.11
CA GLY A 283 13.15 -24.08 -3.15
C GLY A 283 13.76 -25.10 -2.20
N SER A 284 14.70 -25.92 -2.68
CA SER A 284 15.48 -26.89 -1.89
C SER A 284 16.31 -26.27 -0.77
N ASP A 285 16.77 -25.03 -0.95
CA ASP A 285 17.78 -24.40 -0.08
C ASP A 285 17.14 -23.38 0.88
N ILE A 286 15.86 -23.06 0.71
CA ILE A 286 15.19 -22.00 1.50
C ILE A 286 15.19 -22.37 2.97
N ARG A 287 14.83 -23.62 3.33
CA ARG A 287 14.72 -24.01 4.74
C ARG A 287 16.06 -23.88 5.46
N SER A 288 17.11 -24.50 4.92
CA SER A 288 18.45 -24.44 5.52
C SER A 288 19.00 -23.01 5.57
N THR A 289 18.68 -22.18 4.55
CA THR A 289 19.02 -20.75 4.57
C THR A 289 18.34 -20.04 5.74
N VAL A 290 17.04 -20.28 5.96
CA VAL A 290 16.29 -19.65 7.06
C VAL A 290 16.80 -20.10 8.41
N GLU A 291 17.08 -21.39 8.59
CA GLU A 291 17.63 -21.93 9.84
C GLU A 291 19.00 -21.32 10.16
N ALA A 292 19.89 -21.19 9.18
CA ALA A 292 21.18 -20.52 9.35
C ALA A 292 21.02 -19.04 9.75
N ARG A 293 20.18 -18.29 9.04
CA ARG A 293 19.92 -16.88 9.38
C ARG A 293 19.30 -16.71 10.76
N LEU A 294 18.42 -17.61 11.19
CA LEU A 294 17.86 -17.59 12.54
C LEU A 294 18.92 -17.84 13.61
N ALA A 295 19.86 -18.76 13.38
CA ALA A 295 20.96 -19.01 14.30
C ALA A 295 21.84 -17.75 14.44
N ASP A 296 22.30 -17.19 13.32
CA ASP A 296 23.12 -15.96 13.29
C ASP A 296 22.45 -14.81 14.06
N LEU A 297 21.17 -14.57 13.77
CA LEU A 297 20.42 -13.49 14.42
C LEU A 297 20.23 -13.79 15.93
N LYS A 298 20.05 -15.04 16.36
CA LYS A 298 19.82 -15.32 17.79
C LYS A 298 21.10 -15.32 18.62
N GLU A 299 22.24 -15.73 18.07
CA GLU A 299 23.53 -15.75 18.78
C GLU A 299 23.98 -14.33 19.16
N GLU A 300 23.90 -13.37 18.24
CA GLU A 300 24.21 -11.96 18.52
C GLU A 300 23.32 -11.31 19.61
N SER A 301 22.11 -11.82 19.86
CA SER A 301 21.28 -11.31 20.96
C SER A 301 21.77 -11.79 22.34
N GLN A 302 22.46 -12.93 22.41
CA GLN A 302 23.08 -13.42 23.63
C GLN A 302 24.38 -12.64 23.93
N GLU A 303 25.24 -12.39 22.93
CA GLU A 303 26.46 -11.61 23.13
C GLU A 303 26.20 -10.16 23.58
N ASN A 304 25.15 -9.52 23.07
CA ASN A 304 24.75 -8.18 23.49
C ASN A 304 24.18 -8.15 24.93
N ASN A 305 23.49 -9.21 25.35
CA ASN A 305 22.99 -9.31 26.74
C ASN A 305 24.12 -9.63 27.73
N ASP A 306 25.03 -10.53 27.37
CA ASP A 306 26.17 -10.91 28.21
C ASP A 306 27.16 -9.74 28.39
N SER A 307 27.30 -8.86 27.39
CA SER A 307 28.11 -7.64 27.49
C SER A 307 27.45 -6.53 28.32
N LEU A 308 26.12 -6.40 28.25
CA LEU A 308 25.33 -5.49 29.11
C LEU A 308 25.31 -5.95 30.59
N GLU A 309 25.22 -7.26 30.85
CA GLU A 309 25.31 -7.81 32.21
C GLU A 309 26.72 -7.66 32.79
N ASN A 310 27.76 -7.92 31.99
CA ASN A 310 29.15 -7.74 32.45
C ASN A 310 29.48 -6.27 32.76
N SER A 311 29.01 -5.32 31.94
CA SER A 311 29.24 -3.88 32.18
C SER A 311 28.49 -3.35 33.43
N ASN A 312 27.29 -3.86 33.70
CA ASN A 312 26.56 -3.54 34.94
C ASN A 312 27.18 -4.18 36.19
N SER A 313 27.79 -5.37 36.07
CA SER A 313 28.52 -6.00 37.19
C SER A 313 29.80 -5.24 37.58
N ILE A 314 30.49 -4.65 36.60
CA ILE A 314 31.72 -3.87 36.83
C ILE A 314 31.43 -2.55 37.55
N ASN A 315 30.27 -1.93 37.30
CA ASN A 315 29.88 -0.68 37.97
C ASN A 315 29.41 -0.88 39.42
N ASN A 316 28.87 -2.05 39.78
CA ASN A 316 28.45 -2.35 41.15
C ASN A 316 29.60 -2.77 42.08
N ASN A 317 30.79 -3.07 41.56
CA ASN A 317 31.98 -3.39 42.35
C ASN A 317 32.92 -2.18 42.59
N ARG A 318 32.49 -0.96 42.25
CA ARG A 318 33.23 0.30 42.48
C ARG A 318 32.54 1.26 43.46
N SER A 319 31.55 0.79 44.21
CA SER A 319 30.92 1.53 45.33
C SER A 319 31.41 1.01 46.67
#